data_AF-A0A6I9YYJ5-F1
#
_entry.id   AF-A0A6I9YYJ5-F1
#
_cell.length_a   1.000
_cell.length_b   1.000
_cell.length_c   1.000
_cell.angle_alpha   90.00
_cell.angle_beta   90.00
_cell.angle_gamma   90.00
#
_symmetry.space_group_name_H-M   'P 1'
#
loop_
_entity.id
_entity.type
_entity.pdbx_description
1 polymer ?
#
loop_
_entity_poly.entity_id
_entity_poly.type
_entity_poly.pdbx_seq_one_letter_code
_entity_poly.pdbx_strand_id
1 'polypeptide(L)'
;MISSSAFLWHGLLPSRSALEGKTPGMDFGIRSYFEMFQKMEDTFKFCVECKKLPDSLPDPRSLRRCKRCQNVYYCGSECQRLNWPSHKKFCKKLKLAAFDRLTEWLVFTGDIPFHTGTWTKNIQDLQGWEDWFLMQEHLDEKLSAIKAGHYMNILWANAGKPKPSEVELMESIKRVTTDFVSRPVTIGLGLSMFHLDPYAKPLTVHVVGASHAETLNARVTDYDELSQMFPKHQGIEVVMVGVDVVDGPIMRPPLVAFGPRQRVYLSSYKDLYHNFWESQVETQQAARPDLVVAFHAGMKVYGILLGLSSPMKFNAM
;
A
#
# COMPACT_ATOMS: atom_id res chain seq x y z
N MET A 1 0.38 -10.99 -2.37
CA MET A 1 -0.29 -9.68 -2.22
C MET A 1 0.12 -8.82 -3.41
N ILE A 2 -0.82 -8.19 -4.11
CA ILE A 2 -0.50 -6.96 -4.85
C ILE A 2 -0.96 -5.90 -3.87
N SER A 3 -0.05 -5.08 -3.34
CA SER A 3 -0.47 -3.90 -2.59
C SER A 3 -1.38 -3.10 -3.53
N SER A 4 -2.61 -2.80 -3.10
CA SER A 4 -3.54 -1.98 -3.87
C SER A 4 -2.93 -0.62 -4.25
N SER A 5 -1.86 -0.22 -3.55
CA SER A 5 -1.05 0.96 -3.82
C SER A 5 -0.60 1.01 -5.27
N ALA A 6 -0.16 -0.11 -5.85
CA ALA A 6 0.29 -0.12 -7.25
C ALA A 6 -0.83 0.19 -8.26
N PHE A 7 -2.09 -0.15 -7.96
CA PHE A 7 -3.20 0.02 -8.90
C PHE A 7 -3.70 1.47 -9.01
N LEU A 8 -3.60 2.27 -7.94
CA LEU A 8 -3.97 3.69 -8.00
C LEU A 8 -3.03 4.50 -8.89
N TRP A 9 -1.75 4.14 -8.90
CA TRP A 9 -0.72 4.97 -9.50
C TRP A 9 -0.43 4.65 -10.96
N HIS A 10 -0.80 3.46 -11.46
CA HIS A 10 -0.60 3.09 -12.87
C HIS A 10 -1.39 3.94 -13.90
N GLY A 11 -2.37 4.74 -13.49
CA GLY A 11 -3.03 5.67 -14.44
C GLY A 11 -3.35 7.06 -13.95
N LEU A 12 -2.76 7.48 -12.83
CA LEU A 12 -2.53 8.90 -12.58
C LEU A 12 -1.15 9.35 -13.06
N LEU A 13 -0.20 8.42 -13.18
CA LEU A 13 1.13 8.68 -13.70
C LEU A 13 1.35 7.79 -14.93
N PRO A 14 1.76 8.34 -16.10
CA PRO A 14 2.36 7.52 -17.13
C PRO A 14 3.50 6.72 -16.50
N SER A 15 3.60 5.43 -16.81
CA SER A 15 4.62 4.52 -16.24
C SER A 15 6.03 5.12 -16.24
N ARG A 16 6.34 5.98 -17.22
CA ARG A 16 7.62 6.67 -17.37
C ARG A 16 7.82 7.85 -16.40
N SER A 17 6.77 8.60 -16.06
CA SER A 17 6.85 9.78 -15.18
C SER A 17 6.88 9.41 -13.69
N ALA A 18 6.21 8.32 -13.31
CA ALA A 18 6.30 7.74 -11.97
C ALA A 18 7.72 7.24 -11.65
N LEU A 19 8.44 6.77 -12.67
CA LEU A 19 9.83 6.30 -12.57
C LEU A 19 10.85 7.45 -12.47
N GLU A 20 10.45 8.69 -12.72
CA GLU A 20 11.28 9.91 -12.75
C GLU A 20 11.10 10.83 -11.52
N GLY A 21 10.36 10.40 -10.48
CA GLY A 21 10.29 11.14 -9.21
C GLY A 21 9.59 12.48 -9.23
N LYS A 22 8.89 12.82 -10.31
CA LYS A 22 8.16 14.08 -10.39
C LYS A 22 6.97 14.00 -9.44
N THR A 23 6.99 14.83 -8.40
CA THR A 23 5.83 15.07 -7.54
C THR A 23 4.58 15.30 -8.40
N PRO A 24 3.39 14.78 -8.00
CA PRO A 24 2.13 15.17 -8.61
C PRO A 24 1.84 16.63 -8.27
N GLY A 25 2.53 17.56 -8.94
CA GLY A 25 2.08 18.92 -9.05
C GLY A 25 0.75 18.94 -9.79
N MET A 26 -0.05 20.00 -9.59
CA MET A 26 -1.30 20.27 -10.30
C MET A 26 -1.15 20.39 -11.84
N ASP A 27 0.01 20.05 -12.40
CA ASP A 27 0.44 20.24 -13.79
C ASP A 27 0.24 18.99 -14.68
N PHE A 28 -0.39 17.92 -14.18
CA PHE A 28 -0.76 16.74 -14.99
C PHE A 28 -2.06 16.93 -15.80
N GLY A 29 -2.53 18.17 -15.96
CA GLY A 29 -3.75 18.49 -16.70
C GLY A 29 -5.04 17.95 -16.08
N ILE A 30 -5.00 17.48 -14.82
CA ILE A 30 -6.19 17.07 -14.06
C ILE A 30 -6.85 18.34 -13.51
N ARG A 31 -8.04 18.67 -14.01
CA ARG A 31 -8.74 19.93 -13.68
C ARG A 31 -9.71 19.80 -12.51
N SER A 32 -9.97 18.58 -12.03
CA SER A 32 -10.88 18.32 -10.91
C SER A 32 -10.63 16.95 -10.24
N TYR A 33 -11.12 16.79 -9.00
CA TYR A 33 -11.13 15.48 -8.32
C TYR A 33 -11.94 14.43 -9.08
N PHE A 34 -13.05 14.83 -9.71
CA PHE A 34 -13.82 13.94 -10.57
C PHE A 34 -12.96 13.34 -11.69
N GLU A 35 -12.19 14.19 -12.40
CA GLU A 35 -11.29 13.72 -13.46
C GLU A 35 -10.20 12.78 -12.92
N MET A 36 -9.64 13.07 -11.75
CA MET A 36 -8.68 12.20 -11.07
C MET A 36 -9.25 10.81 -10.80
N PHE A 37 -10.42 10.73 -10.15
CA PHE A 37 -11.08 9.46 -9.85
C PHE A 37 -11.51 8.71 -11.12
N GLN A 38 -11.92 9.45 -12.16
CA GLN A 38 -12.26 8.85 -13.45
C GLN A 38 -11.03 8.21 -14.12
N LYS A 39 -9.88 8.91 -14.17
CA LYS A 39 -8.62 8.38 -14.70
C LYS A 39 -8.16 7.14 -13.92
N MET A 40 -8.25 7.16 -12.60
CA MET A 40 -7.98 5.99 -11.76
C MET A 40 -8.88 4.81 -12.14
N GLU A 41 -10.18 5.05 -12.33
CA GLU A 41 -11.12 3.99 -12.70
C GLU A 41 -10.87 3.43 -14.12
N ASP A 42 -10.44 4.29 -15.05
CA ASP A 42 -10.20 3.90 -16.44
C ASP A 42 -9.02 2.93 -16.59
N THR A 43 -8.09 2.87 -15.63
CA THR A 43 -6.93 1.94 -15.64
C THR A 43 -7.29 0.46 -15.65
N PHE A 44 -8.47 0.10 -15.14
CA PHE A 44 -8.96 -1.28 -15.09
C PHE A 44 -10.34 -1.42 -15.74
N LYS A 45 -10.75 -0.46 -16.56
CA LYS A 45 -12.05 -0.45 -17.24
C LYS A 45 -11.99 -1.22 -18.54
N PHE A 46 -12.16 -2.54 -18.47
CA PHE A 46 -12.24 -3.43 -19.62
C PHE A 46 -13.22 -4.57 -19.34
N CYS A 47 -13.72 -5.23 -20.38
CA CYS A 47 -14.62 -6.38 -20.17
C CYS A 47 -13.85 -7.54 -19.52
N VAL A 48 -14.22 -7.94 -18.30
CA VAL A 48 -13.50 -9.00 -17.58
C VAL A 48 -13.64 -10.37 -18.25
N GLU A 49 -14.66 -10.57 -19.09
CA GLU A 49 -14.87 -11.82 -19.83
C GLU A 49 -14.07 -11.84 -21.14
N CYS A 50 -14.37 -10.94 -22.09
CA CYS A 50 -13.76 -10.96 -23.42
C CYS A 50 -12.52 -10.06 -23.57
N LYS A 51 -12.08 -9.41 -22.49
CA LYS A 51 -10.89 -8.54 -22.41
C LYS A 51 -10.87 -7.32 -23.34
N LYS A 52 -11.97 -7.03 -24.04
CA LYS A 52 -12.11 -5.83 -24.87
C LYS A 52 -11.98 -4.56 -24.02
N LEU A 53 -11.13 -3.66 -24.49
CA LEU A 53 -10.95 -2.31 -23.97
C LEU A 53 -12.10 -1.40 -24.45
N PRO A 54 -12.32 -0.23 -23.81
CA PRO A 54 -13.37 0.71 -24.20
C PRO A 54 -13.28 1.11 -25.67
N ASP A 55 -12.08 1.38 -26.17
CA ASP A 55 -11.81 1.83 -27.55
C ASP A 55 -12.07 0.75 -28.60
N SER A 56 -12.14 -0.52 -28.18
CA SER A 56 -12.44 -1.67 -29.05
C SER A 56 -13.93 -1.99 -29.12
N LEU A 57 -14.80 -1.15 -28.53
CA LEU A 57 -16.25 -1.35 -28.50
C LEU A 57 -16.96 -0.34 -29.42
N PRO A 58 -18.04 -0.76 -30.12
CA PRO A 58 -18.80 0.14 -30.98
C PRO A 58 -19.35 1.40 -30.28
N ASP A 59 -19.68 1.27 -28.99
CA ASP A 59 -19.95 2.39 -28.08
C ASP A 59 -19.13 2.16 -26.79
N PRO A 60 -18.15 3.02 -26.45
CA PRO A 60 -17.38 2.92 -25.21
C PRO A 60 -18.26 2.93 -23.94
N ARG A 61 -19.48 3.48 -24.00
CA ARG A 61 -20.46 3.46 -22.89
C ARG A 61 -21.12 2.09 -22.68
N SER A 62 -20.82 1.11 -23.54
CA SER A 62 -21.33 -0.25 -23.43
C SER A 62 -20.74 -1.02 -22.24
N LEU A 63 -19.57 -0.62 -21.72
CA LEU A 63 -19.00 -1.23 -20.51
C LEU A 63 -19.81 -0.86 -19.28
N ARG A 64 -20.47 -1.86 -18.70
CA ARG A 64 -21.29 -1.74 -17.51
C ARG A 64 -20.63 -2.45 -16.33
N ARG A 65 -20.62 -1.78 -15.18
CA ARG A 65 -20.17 -2.36 -13.92
C ARG A 65 -21.13 -3.45 -13.45
N CYS A 66 -20.59 -4.47 -12.81
CA CYS A 66 -21.42 -5.34 -11.97
C CYS A 66 -22.10 -4.49 -10.88
N LYS A 67 -23.44 -4.46 -10.87
CA LYS A 67 -24.22 -3.64 -9.94
C LYS A 67 -23.94 -3.96 -8.45
N ARG A 68 -23.49 -5.20 -8.17
CA ARG A 68 -23.24 -5.68 -6.80
C ARG A 68 -21.87 -5.26 -6.26
N CYS A 69 -20.80 -5.50 -7.02
CA CYS A 69 -19.44 -5.25 -6.53
C CYS A 69 -18.85 -3.92 -7.00
N GLN A 70 -19.37 -3.32 -8.08
CA GLN A 70 -18.83 -2.07 -8.66
C GLN A 70 -17.33 -2.13 -9.02
N ASN A 71 -16.74 -3.33 -9.15
CA ASN A 71 -15.30 -3.53 -9.37
C ASN A 71 -14.94 -4.08 -10.75
N VAL A 72 -15.85 -4.82 -11.41
CA VAL A 72 -15.61 -5.44 -12.71
C VAL A 72 -16.60 -4.92 -13.74
N TYR A 73 -16.18 -4.91 -15.00
CA TYR A 73 -16.93 -4.40 -16.14
C TYR A 73 -17.24 -5.50 -17.14
N TYR A 74 -18.36 -5.36 -17.84
CA TYR A 74 -18.79 -6.23 -18.93
C TYR A 74 -19.29 -5.37 -20.10
N CYS A 75 -18.98 -5.75 -21.34
CA CYS A 75 -19.52 -5.07 -22.52
C CYS A 75 -21.00 -5.37 -22.79
N GLY A 76 -21.58 -6.34 -22.07
CA GLY A 76 -22.98 -6.73 -22.20
C GLY A 76 -23.39 -7.83 -21.22
N SER A 77 -24.69 -8.11 -21.16
CA SER A 77 -25.28 -9.13 -20.28
C SER A 77 -24.82 -10.55 -20.61
N GLU A 78 -24.48 -10.83 -21.87
CA GLU A 78 -23.94 -12.12 -22.30
C GLU A 78 -22.60 -12.41 -21.63
N CYS A 79 -21.63 -11.50 -21.75
CA CYS A 79 -20.33 -11.61 -21.06
C CYS A 79 -20.50 -11.71 -19.54
N GLN A 80 -21.45 -10.97 -18.96
CA GLN A 80 -21.75 -11.09 -17.53
C GLN A 80 -22.27 -12.48 -17.16
N ARG A 81 -23.17 -13.07 -17.96
CA ARG A 81 -23.75 -14.40 -17.73
C ARG A 81 -22.69 -15.50 -17.86
N LEU A 82 -21.83 -15.41 -18.87
CA LEU A 82 -20.71 -16.34 -19.06
C LEU A 82 -19.74 -16.30 -17.89
N ASN A 83 -19.42 -15.11 -17.39
CA ASN A 83 -18.50 -14.93 -16.27
C ASN A 83 -19.12 -15.25 -14.89
N TRP A 84 -20.46 -15.24 -14.77
CA TRP A 84 -21.14 -15.34 -13.48
C TRP A 84 -20.75 -16.54 -12.61
N PRO A 85 -20.56 -17.77 -13.13
CA PRO A 85 -20.17 -18.93 -12.32
C PRO A 85 -18.85 -18.75 -11.57
N SER A 86 -17.87 -18.06 -12.16
CA SER A 86 -16.59 -17.73 -11.52
C SER A 86 -16.72 -16.46 -10.68
N HIS A 87 -17.32 -15.40 -11.23
CA HIS A 87 -17.44 -14.10 -10.57
C HIS A 87 -18.21 -14.16 -9.25
N LYS A 88 -19.31 -14.92 -9.17
CA LYS A 88 -20.17 -14.97 -7.97
C LYS A 88 -19.42 -15.39 -6.70
N LYS A 89 -18.37 -16.21 -6.85
CA LYS A 89 -17.50 -16.68 -5.74
C LYS A 89 -16.72 -15.53 -5.10
N PHE A 90 -16.42 -14.48 -5.88
CA PHE A 90 -15.57 -13.37 -5.47
C PHE A 90 -16.30 -12.03 -5.44
N CYS A 91 -17.51 -11.93 -5.98
CA CYS A 91 -18.29 -10.70 -6.08
C CYS A 91 -18.34 -9.89 -4.78
N LYS A 92 -18.53 -10.56 -3.62
CA LYS A 92 -18.51 -9.90 -2.31
C LYS A 92 -17.13 -9.32 -1.96
N LYS A 93 -16.04 -10.08 -2.16
CA LYS A 93 -14.67 -9.62 -1.92
C LYS A 93 -14.28 -8.47 -2.86
N LEU A 94 -14.71 -8.56 -4.12
CA LEU A 94 -14.54 -7.51 -5.12
C LEU A 94 -15.27 -6.22 -4.72
N LYS A 95 -16.38 -6.29 -3.99
CA LYS A 95 -17.07 -5.11 -3.45
C LYS A 95 -16.17 -4.38 -2.44
N LEU A 96 -15.54 -5.13 -1.54
CA LEU A 96 -14.60 -4.58 -0.55
C LEU A 96 -13.40 -3.94 -1.28
N ALA A 97 -12.82 -4.65 -2.25
CA ALA A 97 -11.71 -4.14 -3.07
C ALA A 97 -12.03 -2.80 -3.76
N ALA A 98 -13.26 -2.63 -4.25
CA ALA A 98 -13.68 -1.38 -4.88
C ALA A 98 -13.75 -0.21 -3.87
N PHE A 99 -14.07 -0.48 -2.61
CA PHE A 99 -14.05 0.53 -1.54
C PHE A 99 -12.64 0.81 -1.05
N ASP A 100 -11.84 -0.24 -0.84
CA ASP A 100 -10.47 -0.14 -0.34
C ASP A 100 -9.62 0.69 -1.31
N ARG A 101 -9.73 0.43 -2.62
CA ARG A 101 -9.01 1.20 -3.66
C ARG A 101 -9.35 2.69 -3.64
N LEU A 102 -10.60 3.06 -3.37
CA LEU A 102 -10.94 4.48 -3.25
C LEU A 102 -10.44 5.06 -1.92
N THR A 103 -10.62 4.31 -0.83
CA THR A 103 -10.23 4.72 0.53
C THR A 103 -8.73 4.93 0.64
N GLU A 104 -7.94 4.17 -0.11
CA GLU A 104 -6.49 4.32 -0.18
C GLU A 104 -6.03 5.70 -0.68
N TRP A 105 -6.88 6.45 -1.39
CA TRP A 105 -6.59 7.85 -1.70
C TRP A 105 -6.39 8.71 -0.44
N LEU A 106 -7.02 8.34 0.69
CA LEU A 106 -6.87 9.03 1.96
C LEU A 106 -5.48 8.89 2.58
N VAL A 107 -4.67 7.97 2.07
CA VAL A 107 -3.25 7.88 2.44
C VAL A 107 -2.48 9.06 1.88
N PHE A 108 -2.76 9.43 0.63
CA PHE A 108 -2.10 10.55 -0.03
C PHE A 108 -2.45 11.89 0.63
N THR A 109 -3.68 12.01 1.13
CA THR A 109 -4.13 13.21 1.86
C THR A 109 -3.63 13.25 3.31
N GLY A 110 -3.01 12.17 3.78
CA GLY A 110 -2.44 12.07 5.11
C GLY A 110 -3.45 11.72 6.22
N ASP A 111 -4.72 11.43 5.87
CA ASP A 111 -5.73 11.00 6.83
C ASP A 111 -5.50 9.55 7.31
N ILE A 112 -4.84 8.71 6.49
CA ILE A 112 -4.54 7.30 6.77
C ILE A 112 -3.04 7.01 6.51
N PRO A 113 -2.40 6.09 7.26
CA PRO A 113 -2.81 5.65 8.60
C PRO A 113 -2.85 6.84 9.57
N PHE A 114 -3.77 6.78 10.53
CA PHE A 114 -3.78 7.72 11.65
C PHE A 114 -2.57 7.50 12.56
N HIS A 115 -2.20 8.52 13.35
CA HIS A 115 -1.11 8.38 14.31
C HIS A 115 -1.41 7.31 15.37
N THR A 116 -0.45 6.40 15.52
CA THR A 116 -0.47 5.29 16.47
C THR A 116 0.30 5.66 17.74
N GLY A 117 -0.08 5.04 18.86
CA GLY A 117 0.60 5.21 20.14
C GLY A 117 1.63 4.12 20.37
N THR A 118 2.41 4.24 21.45
CA THR A 118 3.34 3.19 21.89
C THR A 118 2.59 1.89 22.16
N TRP A 119 3.18 0.77 21.74
CA TRP A 119 2.54 -0.54 21.89
C TRP A 119 2.40 -0.92 23.35
N THR A 120 1.22 -1.42 23.70
CA THR A 120 0.88 -1.88 25.06
C THR A 120 1.01 -3.39 25.23
N LYS A 121 1.17 -4.13 24.14
CA LYS A 121 1.39 -5.58 24.10
C LYS A 121 2.63 -5.90 23.27
N ASN A 122 3.29 -7.02 23.57
CA ASN A 122 4.35 -7.51 22.71
C ASN A 122 3.75 -8.11 21.44
N ILE A 123 4.51 -8.08 20.35
CA ILE A 123 4.05 -8.63 19.07
C ILE A 123 3.73 -10.13 19.13
N GLN A 124 4.41 -10.88 20.00
CA GLN A 124 4.17 -12.32 20.21
C GLN A 124 2.81 -12.60 20.87
N ASP A 125 2.23 -11.61 21.55
CA ASP A 125 0.97 -11.74 22.27
C ASP A 125 -0.25 -11.42 21.36
N LEU A 126 -0.01 -10.89 20.15
CA LEU A 126 -1.08 -10.49 19.23
C LEU A 126 -1.62 -11.69 18.44
N GLN A 127 -2.93 -11.88 18.44
CA GLN A 127 -3.60 -12.93 17.64
C GLN A 127 -4.09 -12.41 16.29
N GLY A 128 -4.15 -11.09 16.11
CA GLY A 128 -4.47 -10.47 14.84
C GLY A 128 -4.64 -8.96 14.94
N TRP A 129 -5.11 -8.38 13.84
CA TRP A 129 -5.26 -6.92 13.72
C TRP A 129 -6.24 -6.31 14.72
N GLU A 130 -7.23 -7.05 15.19
CA GLU A 130 -8.16 -6.52 16.20
C GLU A 130 -7.44 -6.25 17.52
N ASP A 131 -6.50 -7.11 17.94
CA ASP A 131 -5.67 -6.83 19.12
C ASP A 131 -4.84 -5.57 18.91
N TRP A 132 -4.29 -5.38 17.70
CA TRP A 132 -3.53 -4.18 17.37
C TRP A 132 -4.38 -2.91 17.41
N PHE A 133 -5.60 -2.96 16.87
CA PHE A 133 -6.55 -1.86 16.93
C PHE A 133 -6.94 -1.52 18.37
N LEU A 134 -7.15 -2.53 19.22
CA LEU A 134 -7.46 -2.33 20.64
C LEU A 134 -6.31 -1.69 21.43
N MET A 135 -5.07 -1.71 20.94
CA MET A 135 -3.96 -0.96 21.54
C MET A 135 -4.02 0.54 21.24
N GLN A 136 -4.79 0.96 20.23
CA GLN A 136 -4.79 2.35 19.77
C GLN A 136 -5.69 3.21 20.66
N GLU A 137 -5.09 4.17 21.36
CA GLU A 137 -5.83 5.16 22.13
C GLU A 137 -6.77 5.97 21.23
N HIS A 138 -7.98 6.25 21.75
CA HIS A 138 -9.02 7.04 21.07
C HIS A 138 -9.36 6.53 19.66
N LEU A 139 -9.32 5.21 19.43
CA LEU A 139 -9.56 4.62 18.11
C LEU A 139 -10.89 5.07 17.49
N ASP A 140 -11.99 5.02 18.24
CA ASP A 140 -13.31 5.39 17.73
C ASP A 140 -13.40 6.86 17.30
N GLU A 141 -12.73 7.75 18.05
CA GLU A 141 -12.64 9.18 17.72
C GLU A 141 -11.82 9.38 16.44
N LYS A 142 -10.66 8.72 16.33
CA LYS A 142 -9.80 8.76 15.12
C LYS A 142 -10.55 8.27 13.89
N LEU A 143 -11.22 7.11 13.98
CA LEU A 143 -12.02 6.56 12.90
C LEU A 143 -13.19 7.48 12.54
N SER A 144 -13.84 8.09 13.53
CA SER A 144 -14.94 9.03 13.31
C SER A 144 -14.49 10.32 12.65
N ALA A 145 -13.33 10.85 13.03
CA ALA A 145 -12.71 12.01 12.41
C ALA A 145 -12.41 11.76 10.92
N ILE A 146 -11.82 10.61 10.58
CA ILE A 146 -11.54 10.24 9.16
C ILE A 146 -12.86 10.13 8.37
N LYS A 147 -13.88 9.47 8.92
CA LYS A 147 -15.20 9.32 8.25
C LYS A 147 -15.88 10.66 7.99
N ALA A 148 -15.74 11.61 8.90
CA ALA A 148 -16.33 12.95 8.79
C ALA A 148 -15.42 13.96 8.05
N GLY A 149 -14.18 13.54 7.74
CA GLY A 149 -13.13 14.40 7.20
C GLY A 149 -13.45 15.00 5.83
N HIS A 150 -12.78 16.11 5.54
CA HIS A 150 -12.94 16.85 4.29
C HIS A 150 -12.70 15.98 3.05
N TYR A 151 -11.59 15.23 3.03
CA TYR A 151 -11.22 14.37 1.90
C TYR A 151 -12.15 13.17 1.76
N MET A 152 -12.66 12.59 2.84
CA MET A 152 -13.68 11.54 2.77
C MET A 152 -14.94 12.02 2.02
N ASN A 153 -15.37 13.26 2.28
CA ASN A 153 -16.51 13.85 1.58
C ASN A 153 -16.21 14.12 0.10
N ILE A 154 -15.02 14.66 -0.22
CA ILE A 154 -14.58 14.85 -1.62
C ILE A 154 -14.56 13.53 -2.37
N LEU A 155 -13.97 12.48 -1.78
CA LEU A 155 -13.87 11.16 -2.40
C LEU A 155 -15.23 10.67 -2.86
N TRP A 156 -16.21 10.59 -1.95
CA TRP A 156 -17.52 10.02 -2.28
C TRP A 156 -18.39 10.95 -3.13
N ALA A 157 -18.13 12.26 -3.14
CA ALA A 157 -18.77 13.19 -4.07
C ALA A 157 -18.25 13.03 -5.51
N ASN A 158 -17.02 12.53 -5.70
CA ASN A 158 -16.34 12.52 -7.01
C ASN A 158 -16.07 11.12 -7.58
N ALA A 159 -16.14 10.05 -6.78
CA ALA A 159 -15.80 8.68 -7.20
C ALA A 159 -16.75 8.05 -8.23
N GLY A 160 -17.91 8.65 -8.50
CA GLY A 160 -18.91 8.11 -9.43
C GLY A 160 -19.45 6.73 -9.01
N LYS A 161 -19.43 6.43 -7.70
CA LYS A 161 -19.91 5.20 -7.07
C LYS A 161 -20.82 5.54 -5.88
N PRO A 162 -21.80 4.68 -5.56
CA PRO A 162 -22.60 4.87 -4.37
C PRO A 162 -21.71 4.76 -3.13
N LYS A 163 -21.88 5.69 -2.19
CA LYS A 163 -21.20 5.65 -0.89
C LYS A 163 -21.60 4.37 -0.13
N PRO A 164 -20.64 3.60 0.42
CA PRO A 164 -20.94 2.44 1.25
C PRO A 164 -21.69 2.80 2.53
N SER A 165 -22.24 1.78 3.20
CA SER A 165 -22.73 1.94 4.57
C SER A 165 -21.61 2.35 5.52
N GLU A 166 -21.95 2.94 6.67
CA GLU A 166 -20.95 3.38 7.65
C GLU A 166 -20.06 2.24 8.15
N VAL A 167 -20.65 1.05 8.36
CA VAL A 167 -19.92 -0.16 8.78
C VAL A 167 -18.93 -0.58 7.70
N GLU A 168 -19.36 -0.63 6.44
CA GLU A 168 -18.47 -1.00 5.32
C GLU A 168 -17.34 0.00 5.13
N LEU A 169 -17.61 1.29 5.33
CA LEU A 169 -16.60 2.34 5.25
C LEU A 169 -15.59 2.25 6.38
N MET A 170 -16.04 2.03 7.62
CA MET A 170 -15.15 1.83 8.77
C MET A 170 -14.24 0.61 8.57
N GLU A 171 -14.79 -0.50 8.10
CA GLU A 171 -14.01 -1.70 7.79
C GLU A 171 -13.03 -1.49 6.63
N SER A 172 -13.37 -0.62 5.67
CA SER A 172 -12.46 -0.20 4.58
C SER A 172 -11.28 0.59 5.14
N ILE A 173 -11.53 1.57 6.01
CA ILE A 173 -10.49 2.34 6.70
C ILE A 173 -9.57 1.40 7.48
N LYS A 174 -10.12 0.49 8.28
CA LYS A 174 -9.33 -0.50 9.03
C LYS A 174 -8.44 -1.34 8.10
N ARG A 175 -8.99 -1.92 7.02
CA ARG A 175 -8.20 -2.73 6.06
C ARG A 175 -7.06 -1.94 5.42
N VAL A 176 -7.35 -0.73 4.93
CA VAL A 176 -6.33 0.13 4.32
C VAL A 176 -5.25 0.49 5.34
N THR A 177 -5.61 0.87 6.57
CA THR A 177 -4.64 1.12 7.64
C THR A 177 -3.73 -0.10 7.86
N THR A 178 -4.29 -1.30 7.95
CA THR A 178 -3.49 -2.52 8.16
C THR A 178 -2.57 -2.82 6.98
N ASP A 179 -2.96 -2.53 5.74
CA ASP A 179 -2.08 -2.72 4.57
C ASP A 179 -0.81 -1.86 4.65
N PHE A 180 -0.93 -0.64 5.19
CA PHE A 180 0.20 0.27 5.39
C PHE A 180 1.09 -0.13 6.57
N VAL A 181 0.47 -0.51 7.68
CA VAL A 181 1.16 -0.87 8.94
C VAL A 181 1.80 -2.27 8.86
N SER A 182 1.35 -3.14 7.96
CA SER A 182 1.82 -4.52 7.82
C SER A 182 3.35 -4.64 7.67
N ARG A 183 3.98 -3.79 6.86
CA ARG A 183 5.42 -3.89 6.57
C ARG A 183 6.29 -3.59 7.80
N PRO A 184 6.16 -2.43 8.49
CA PRO A 184 6.95 -2.18 9.70
C PRO A 184 6.65 -3.19 10.80
N VAL A 185 5.39 -3.64 10.96
CA VAL A 185 5.05 -4.70 11.92
C VAL A 185 5.75 -6.02 11.59
N THR A 186 5.83 -6.39 10.31
CA THR A 186 6.55 -7.61 9.89
C THR A 186 8.05 -7.52 10.16
N ILE A 187 8.66 -6.35 9.91
CA ILE A 187 10.06 -6.13 10.29
C ILE A 187 10.22 -6.27 11.80
N GLY A 188 9.34 -5.64 12.57
CA GLY A 188 9.34 -5.72 14.02
C GLY A 188 9.23 -7.15 14.57
N LEU A 189 8.35 -7.95 13.96
CA LEU A 189 8.24 -9.38 14.25
C LEU A 189 9.56 -10.10 13.97
N GLY A 190 10.17 -9.83 12.81
CA GLY A 190 11.47 -10.37 12.45
C GLY A 190 12.55 -10.05 13.48
N LEU A 191 12.66 -8.78 13.90
CA LEU A 191 13.62 -8.38 14.95
C LEU A 191 13.40 -9.17 16.24
N SER A 192 12.15 -9.34 16.65
CA SER A 192 11.79 -10.11 17.86
C SER A 192 12.10 -11.60 17.71
N MET A 193 11.76 -12.21 16.57
CA MET A 193 11.99 -13.63 16.30
C MET A 193 13.48 -13.99 16.22
N PHE A 194 14.29 -13.11 15.64
CA PHE A 194 15.74 -13.29 15.54
C PHE A 194 16.53 -12.75 16.75
N HIS A 195 15.82 -12.32 17.80
CA HIS A 195 16.42 -11.86 19.05
C HIS A 195 17.39 -10.66 18.84
N LEU A 196 17.07 -9.80 17.87
CA LEU A 196 17.80 -8.59 17.56
C LEU A 196 17.25 -7.46 18.43
N ASP A 197 17.97 -7.12 19.50
CA ASP A 197 17.55 -6.13 20.50
C ASP A 197 17.79 -4.67 20.02
N PRO A 198 16.74 -3.91 19.68
CA PRO A 198 16.88 -2.52 19.24
C PRO A 198 17.27 -1.56 20.38
N TYR A 199 17.23 -2.00 21.64
CA TYR A 199 17.65 -1.22 22.80
C TYR A 199 19.15 -1.34 23.08
N ALA A 200 19.77 -2.46 22.69
CA ALA A 200 21.19 -2.72 22.92
C ALA A 200 22.10 -1.94 21.95
N LYS A 201 21.72 -1.85 20.68
CA LYS A 201 22.48 -1.16 19.63
C LYS A 201 21.56 -0.67 18.51
N PRO A 202 22.01 0.28 17.67
CA PRO A 202 21.27 0.63 16.47
C PRO A 202 21.26 -0.57 15.51
N LEU A 203 20.17 -0.72 14.76
CA LEU A 203 19.97 -1.84 13.83
C LEU A 203 19.80 -1.36 12.39
N THR A 204 20.34 -2.11 11.43
CA THR A 204 20.14 -1.88 10.00
C THR A 204 19.35 -3.02 9.38
N VAL A 205 18.25 -2.70 8.71
CA VAL A 205 17.38 -3.65 8.01
C VAL A 205 17.44 -3.38 6.51
N HIS A 206 17.80 -4.37 5.71
CA HIS A 206 17.71 -4.27 4.24
C HIS A 206 16.40 -4.87 3.76
N VAL A 207 15.61 -4.09 3.04
CA VAL A 207 14.44 -4.57 2.30
C VAL A 207 14.83 -4.80 0.86
N VAL A 208 14.89 -6.07 0.45
CA VAL A 208 15.36 -6.47 -0.88
C VAL A 208 14.21 -6.70 -1.85
N GLY A 209 14.41 -6.28 -3.10
CA GLY A 209 13.38 -6.33 -4.13
C GLY A 209 12.33 -5.23 -3.96
N ALA A 210 12.67 -4.14 -3.28
CA ALA A 210 11.78 -2.99 -3.13
C ALA A 210 11.39 -2.42 -4.51
N SER A 211 10.13 -2.03 -4.64
CA SER A 211 9.59 -1.49 -5.87
C SER A 211 8.80 -0.20 -5.60
N HIS A 212 8.27 0.40 -6.66
CA HIS A 212 7.29 1.47 -6.57
C HIS A 212 6.13 1.18 -5.60
N ALA A 213 5.76 -0.08 -5.35
CA ALA A 213 4.72 -0.43 -4.38
C ALA A 213 5.09 -0.05 -2.93
N GLU A 214 6.38 -0.02 -2.61
CA GLU A 214 6.95 0.36 -1.31
C GLU A 214 7.44 1.81 -1.29
N THR A 215 7.97 2.32 -2.41
CA THR A 215 8.75 3.57 -2.41
C THR A 215 8.02 4.77 -3.01
N LEU A 216 6.97 4.57 -3.81
CA LEU A 216 6.23 5.67 -4.42
C LEU A 216 5.46 6.45 -3.35
N ASN A 217 5.76 7.75 -3.22
CA ASN A 217 5.23 8.64 -2.19
C ASN A 217 5.48 8.17 -0.74
N ALA A 218 6.49 7.31 -0.53
CA ALA A 218 6.87 6.90 0.82
C ALA A 218 7.29 8.13 1.63
N ARG A 219 6.65 8.32 2.78
CA ARG A 219 6.99 9.36 3.74
C ARG A 219 8.09 8.84 4.64
N VAL A 220 8.94 9.74 5.12
CA VAL A 220 10.03 9.39 6.05
C VAL A 220 9.52 8.78 7.37
N THR A 221 8.23 8.96 7.69
CA THR A 221 7.55 8.46 8.90
C THR A 221 6.77 7.16 8.68
N ASP A 222 6.72 6.60 7.47
CA ASP A 222 5.85 5.44 7.17
C ASP A 222 6.24 4.17 7.95
N TYR A 223 7.44 4.13 8.53
CA TYR A 223 7.93 3.03 9.36
C TYR A 223 8.05 3.41 10.85
N ASP A 224 7.48 4.55 11.28
CA ASP A 224 7.50 4.97 12.69
C ASP A 224 6.78 4.00 13.63
N GLU A 225 5.95 3.09 13.10
CA GLU A 225 5.39 1.98 13.86
C GLU A 225 6.48 1.14 14.55
N LEU A 226 7.68 1.02 13.96
CA LEU A 226 8.83 0.38 14.63
C LEU A 226 9.25 1.14 15.89
N SER A 227 9.18 2.47 15.89
CA SER A 227 9.44 3.30 17.08
C SER A 227 8.34 3.11 18.13
N GLN A 228 7.09 2.90 17.70
CA GLN A 228 5.98 2.62 18.60
C GLN A 228 6.08 1.25 19.25
N MET A 229 6.59 0.27 18.50
CA MET A 229 6.80 -1.09 18.99
C MET A 229 8.05 -1.19 19.87
N PHE A 230 9.09 -0.41 19.59
CA PHE A 230 10.34 -0.37 20.34
C PHE A 230 10.65 1.03 20.89
N PRO A 231 9.88 1.54 21.86
CA PRO A 231 10.07 2.89 22.38
C PRO A 231 11.45 3.05 23.04
N LYS A 232 12.21 4.10 22.67
CA LYS A 232 13.59 4.37 23.11
C LYS A 232 14.69 3.50 22.48
N HIS A 233 14.41 2.83 21.35
CA HIS A 233 15.44 2.12 20.57
C HIS A 233 16.66 3.02 20.23
N GLN A 234 17.82 2.40 19.99
CA GLN A 234 19.08 3.12 19.72
C GLN A 234 19.20 3.67 18.29
N GLY A 235 18.17 3.48 17.47
CA GLY A 235 18.14 3.84 16.05
C GLY A 235 17.84 2.60 15.20
N ILE A 236 16.97 2.74 14.19
CA ILE A 236 16.70 1.66 13.23
C ILE A 236 16.80 2.28 11.84
N GLU A 237 17.64 1.75 10.98
CA GLU A 237 17.64 2.08 9.56
C GLU A 237 16.90 1.00 8.77
N VAL A 238 16.05 1.41 7.82
CA VAL A 238 15.44 0.52 6.83
C VAL A 238 15.87 0.99 5.44
N VAL A 239 16.70 0.19 4.78
CA VAL A 239 17.25 0.45 3.44
C VAL A 239 16.42 -0.28 2.40
N MET A 240 15.68 0.44 1.56
CA MET A 240 14.88 -0.13 0.47
C MET A 240 15.74 -0.30 -0.80
N VAL A 241 16.01 -1.54 -1.22
CA VAL A 241 16.88 -1.84 -2.35
C VAL A 241 16.12 -2.58 -3.44
N GLY A 242 16.11 -2.02 -4.66
CA GLY A 242 15.54 -2.70 -5.82
C GLY A 242 15.53 -1.89 -7.11
N VAL A 243 15.38 -2.57 -8.24
CA VAL A 243 15.44 -1.97 -9.59
C VAL A 243 14.28 -1.03 -9.89
N ASP A 244 13.13 -1.29 -9.27
CA ASP A 244 11.89 -0.53 -9.46
C ASP A 244 11.68 0.52 -8.36
N VAL A 245 12.70 0.79 -7.54
CA VAL A 245 12.69 1.92 -6.59
C VAL A 245 12.53 3.23 -7.37
N VAL A 246 11.67 4.10 -6.85
CA VAL A 246 11.36 5.40 -7.44
C VAL A 246 11.91 6.54 -6.59
N ASP A 247 12.26 7.63 -7.25
CA ASP A 247 12.64 8.91 -6.66
C ASP A 247 11.51 9.45 -5.76
N GLY A 248 11.88 10.01 -4.61
CA GLY A 248 10.95 10.47 -3.59
C GLY A 248 11.64 10.88 -2.27
N PRO A 249 10.88 11.19 -1.20
CA PRO A 249 11.43 11.69 0.06
C PRO A 249 12.43 10.75 0.75
N ILE A 250 12.34 9.46 0.49
CA ILE A 250 13.23 8.44 1.07
C ILE A 250 14.42 8.09 0.17
N MET A 251 14.48 8.61 -1.07
CA MET A 251 15.63 8.46 -1.97
C MET A 251 16.77 9.35 -1.52
N ARG A 252 17.46 8.86 -0.50
CA ARG A 252 18.66 9.43 0.10
C ARG A 252 19.66 8.32 0.40
N PRO A 253 20.97 8.62 0.43
CA PRO A 253 22.00 7.61 0.61
C PRO A 253 21.77 6.77 1.88
N PRO A 254 22.03 5.45 1.82
CA PRO A 254 22.15 4.63 3.02
C PRO A 254 23.17 5.20 3.98
N LEU A 255 23.00 4.96 5.27
CA LEU A 255 23.93 5.45 6.27
C LEU A 255 25.21 4.60 6.27
N VAL A 256 26.35 5.30 6.30
CA VAL A 256 27.68 4.69 6.53
C VAL A 256 27.82 4.23 7.99
N ALA A 257 27.16 4.95 8.91
CA ALA A 257 27.14 4.68 10.33
C ALA A 257 25.68 4.50 10.81
N PHE A 258 25.42 4.65 12.11
CA PHE A 258 24.10 4.42 12.66
C PHE A 258 23.17 5.62 12.55
N GLY A 259 21.88 5.34 12.37
CA GLY A 259 20.83 6.35 12.39
C GLY A 259 20.67 7.04 13.75
N PRO A 260 19.98 8.21 13.79
CA PRO A 260 19.75 8.92 15.04
C PRO A 260 18.99 8.06 16.04
N ARG A 261 19.35 8.17 17.32
CA ARG A 261 18.67 7.47 18.42
C ARG A 261 17.16 7.77 18.42
N GLN A 262 16.37 6.77 18.75
CA GLN A 262 14.90 6.85 18.85
C GLN A 262 14.22 7.35 17.58
N ARG A 263 14.83 7.09 16.41
CA ARG A 263 14.28 7.42 15.10
C ARG A 263 14.47 6.27 14.13
N VAL A 264 13.45 6.05 13.32
CA VAL A 264 13.54 5.18 12.15
C VAL A 264 14.04 6.01 10.97
N TYR A 265 15.13 5.58 10.36
CA TYR A 265 15.70 6.22 9.18
C TYR A 265 15.40 5.37 7.95
N LEU A 266 14.57 5.90 7.05
CA LEU A 266 14.33 5.28 5.74
C LEU A 266 15.37 5.76 4.73
N SER A 267 16.02 4.86 4.02
CA SER A 267 16.88 5.16 2.86
C SER A 267 16.53 4.24 1.71
N SER A 268 16.98 4.55 0.50
CA SER A 268 16.71 3.68 -0.64
C SER A 268 17.80 3.73 -1.71
N TYR A 269 17.97 2.62 -2.41
CA TYR A 269 18.99 2.42 -3.43
C TYR A 269 18.39 1.71 -4.64
N LYS A 270 18.54 2.32 -5.82
CA LYS A 270 17.95 1.83 -7.07
C LYS A 270 18.94 1.00 -7.87
N ASP A 271 19.02 -0.29 -7.56
CA ASP A 271 19.74 -1.29 -8.34
C ASP A 271 19.34 -2.71 -7.88
N LEU A 272 19.96 -3.73 -8.47
CA LEU A 272 19.96 -5.09 -7.97
C LEU A 272 20.69 -5.17 -6.62
N TYR A 273 20.21 -6.05 -5.73
CA TYR A 273 20.77 -6.16 -4.38
C TYR A 273 22.25 -6.53 -4.34
N HIS A 274 22.73 -7.35 -5.28
CA HIS A 274 24.16 -7.71 -5.35
C HIS A 274 25.03 -6.52 -5.78
N ASN A 275 24.57 -5.71 -6.74
CA ASN A 275 25.27 -4.47 -7.12
C ASN A 275 25.32 -3.49 -5.94
N PHE A 276 24.22 -3.34 -5.20
CA PHE A 276 24.19 -2.56 -3.96
C PHE A 276 25.19 -3.10 -2.92
N TRP A 277 25.21 -4.42 -2.72
CA TRP A 277 26.13 -5.06 -1.78
C TRP A 277 27.59 -4.79 -2.13
N GLU A 278 28.01 -5.11 -3.35
CA GLU A 278 29.38 -4.94 -3.83
C GLU A 278 29.80 -3.47 -3.86
N SER A 279 28.93 -2.58 -4.33
CA SER A 279 29.28 -1.16 -4.50
C SER A 279 29.16 -0.31 -3.25
N GLN A 280 28.29 -0.67 -2.30
CA GLN A 280 28.02 0.12 -1.09
C GLN A 280 28.45 -0.58 0.20
N VAL A 281 28.07 -1.85 0.39
CA VAL A 281 28.32 -2.54 1.66
C VAL A 281 29.79 -3.00 1.77
N GLU A 282 30.34 -3.59 0.71
CA GLU A 282 31.74 -4.04 0.70
C GLU A 282 32.74 -2.89 0.71
N THR A 283 32.38 -1.76 0.09
CA THR A 283 33.16 -0.52 0.06
C THR A 283 32.93 0.38 1.29
N GLN A 284 32.15 -0.08 2.27
CA GLN A 284 31.83 0.63 3.51
C GLN A 284 31.14 2.00 3.29
N GLN A 285 30.40 2.15 2.19
CA GLN A 285 29.50 3.29 1.94
C GLN A 285 28.08 3.06 2.48
N ALA A 286 27.77 1.84 2.91
CA ALA A 286 26.54 1.49 3.62
C ALA A 286 26.84 0.49 4.75
N ALA A 287 26.07 0.56 5.84
CA ALA A 287 26.17 -0.40 6.94
C ALA A 287 25.81 -1.83 6.48
N ARG A 288 26.41 -2.83 7.13
CA ARG A 288 25.99 -4.23 6.97
C ARG A 288 24.63 -4.43 7.67
N PRO A 289 23.72 -5.21 7.09
CA PRO A 289 22.41 -5.44 7.69
C PRO A 289 22.50 -6.39 8.89
N ASP A 290 21.72 -6.11 9.91
CA ASP A 290 21.38 -7.06 10.97
C ASP A 290 20.24 -8.00 10.54
N LEU A 291 19.34 -7.51 9.69
CA LEU A 291 18.22 -8.26 9.13
C LEU A 291 18.05 -7.96 7.64
N VAL A 292 17.79 -8.99 6.84
CA VAL A 292 17.41 -8.85 5.42
C VAL A 292 16.00 -9.39 5.26
N VAL A 293 15.11 -8.57 4.72
CA VAL A 293 13.68 -8.90 4.52
C VAL A 293 13.31 -8.70 3.07
N ALA A 294 12.46 -9.57 2.54
CA ALA A 294 11.95 -9.45 1.18
C ALA A 294 10.43 -9.32 1.21
N PHE A 295 9.91 -8.19 0.73
CA PHE A 295 8.49 -8.03 0.46
C PHE A 295 8.28 -8.15 -1.05
N HIS A 296 7.44 -9.09 -1.49
CA HIS A 296 7.08 -9.21 -2.91
C HIS A 296 8.25 -9.35 -3.89
N ALA A 297 9.36 -10.02 -3.51
CA ALA A 297 10.59 -10.16 -4.31
C ALA A 297 10.38 -10.97 -5.62
N GLY A 298 9.75 -10.36 -6.61
CA GLY A 298 9.65 -10.87 -7.98
C GLY A 298 8.65 -12.01 -8.22
N MET A 299 8.02 -12.57 -7.18
CA MET A 299 6.91 -13.52 -7.35
C MET A 299 5.62 -12.78 -7.75
N LYS A 300 5.59 -12.26 -8.97
CA LYS A 300 4.34 -11.95 -9.66
C LYS A 300 3.63 -13.28 -9.84
N VAL A 301 2.52 -13.50 -9.14
CA VAL A 301 1.61 -14.59 -9.49
C VAL A 301 1.13 -14.29 -10.91
N TYR A 302 1.73 -14.96 -11.91
CA TYR A 302 1.20 -15.00 -13.27
C TYR A 302 -0.12 -15.76 -13.20
N GLY A 303 -1.18 -15.03 -12.89
CA GLY A 303 -2.49 -15.60 -12.57
C GLY A 303 -3.58 -14.59 -12.83
N ILE A 304 -3.72 -14.19 -14.11
CA ILE A 304 -4.95 -13.65 -14.70
C ILE A 304 -5.36 -12.26 -14.20
N LEU A 305 -5.65 -11.39 -15.17
CA LEU A 305 -6.54 -10.22 -15.08
C LEU A 305 -7.91 -10.56 -14.43
N LEU A 306 -7.88 -10.77 -13.13
CA LEU A 306 -8.98 -10.74 -12.19
C LEU A 306 -8.44 -9.88 -11.06
N GLY A 307 -9.02 -8.69 -10.85
CA GLY A 307 -8.75 -7.81 -9.72
C GLY A 307 -9.19 -8.44 -8.40
N LEU A 308 -8.68 -9.62 -8.10
CA LEU A 308 -8.68 -10.25 -6.79
C LEU A 308 -7.52 -9.60 -6.03
N SER A 309 -7.78 -8.47 -5.38
CA SER A 309 -7.11 -8.24 -4.11
C SER A 309 -7.36 -9.49 -3.27
N SER A 310 -6.25 -10.12 -2.87
CA SER A 310 -6.18 -11.48 -2.36
C SER A 310 -7.16 -11.70 -1.19
N PRO A 311 -7.77 -12.89 -1.07
CA PRO A 311 -8.28 -13.32 0.21
C PRO A 311 -7.10 -13.68 1.13
N MET A 312 -7.31 -13.56 2.45
CA MET A 312 -6.37 -13.89 3.54
C MET A 312 -5.38 -12.75 3.80
N LYS A 313 -5.67 -11.81 4.72
CA LYS A 313 -5.88 -11.99 6.17
C LYS A 313 -4.76 -12.85 6.78
N PHE A 314 -4.06 -12.30 7.76
CA PHE A 314 -3.36 -13.05 8.79
C PHE A 314 -4.32 -14.15 9.29
N ASN A 315 -4.18 -15.35 8.74
CA ASN A 315 -4.35 -16.56 9.52
C ASN A 315 -2.92 -16.96 9.85
N ALA A 316 -2.49 -16.54 11.05
CA ALA A 316 -1.45 -17.13 11.88
C ALA A 316 -0.35 -17.93 11.17
N MET A 317 0.87 -17.40 11.13
CA MET A 317 1.88 -17.60 12.18
C MET A 317 2.90 -16.47 12.12
#